data_AF-A0A6F8US50-F1
#
_entry.id   AF-A0A6F8US50-F1
#
_cell.length_a   1.000
_cell.length_b   1.000
_cell.length_c   1.000
_cell.angle_alpha   90.00
_cell.angle_beta   90.00
_cell.angle_gamma   90.00
#
_symmetry.space_group_name_H-M   'P 1'
#
loop_
_entity.id
_entity.type
_entity.pdbx_description
1 polymer ?
#
loop_
_entity_poly.entity_id
_entity_poly.type
_entity_poly.pdbx_seq_one_letter_code
_entity_poly.pdbx_strand_id
1 'polypeptide(L)'
;MPYPPENPPHVFSVLAGREVSTWSDEWKHECEVRMLANMTLAQRNEVLDEPLRGMKAKRGEPAVARMRAEIDRYASLMRPKS
;
A
#
# COMPACT_ATOMS: atom_id res chain seq x y z
N MET A 1 -4.18 27.46 -3.59
CA MET A 1 -2.93 26.99 -2.93
C MET A 1 -2.11 26.28 -3.99
N PRO A 2 -0.81 26.57 -4.14
CA PRO A 2 0.03 25.78 -5.03
C PRO A 2 0.06 24.34 -4.55
N TYR A 3 0.01 23.41 -5.50
CA TYR A 3 -0.03 21.98 -5.27
C TYR A 3 1.19 21.36 -5.94
N PRO A 4 2.03 20.58 -5.22
CA PRO A 4 2.02 20.33 -3.77
C PRO A 4 2.48 21.56 -2.93
N PRO A 5 2.22 21.60 -1.61
CA PRO A 5 2.70 22.67 -0.71
C PRO A 5 4.24 22.67 -0.61
N GLU A 6 4.84 23.85 -0.36
CA GLU A 6 6.30 24.02 -0.26
C GLU A 6 6.96 23.22 0.87
N ASN A 7 6.23 22.96 1.96
CA ASN A 7 6.71 22.14 3.07
C ASN A 7 5.65 21.08 3.45
N PRO A 8 5.63 19.94 2.73
CA PRO A 8 4.68 18.88 3.03
C PRO A 8 5.00 18.21 4.39
N PRO A 9 3.99 17.81 5.18
CA PRO A 9 4.21 17.02 6.39
C PRO A 9 4.93 15.71 6.07
N HIS A 10 5.80 15.26 6.97
CA HIS A 10 6.53 14.00 6.87
C HIS A 10 6.01 12.98 7.88
N VAL A 11 6.13 11.70 7.53
CA VAL A 11 5.75 10.56 8.36
C VAL A 11 6.77 9.44 8.19
N PHE A 12 6.99 8.64 9.23
CA PHE A 12 7.80 7.44 9.10
C PHE A 12 7.04 6.36 8.32
N SER A 13 7.58 5.94 7.19
CA SER A 13 7.06 4.83 6.39
C SER A 13 7.66 3.53 6.87
N VAL A 14 6.82 2.57 7.25
CA VAL A 14 7.24 1.25 7.71
C VAL A 14 7.85 0.44 6.56
N LEU A 15 7.31 0.57 5.35
CA LEU A 15 7.81 -0.15 4.17
C LEU A 15 9.12 0.42 3.64
N ALA A 16 9.29 1.75 3.67
CA ALA A 16 10.52 2.42 3.24
C ALA A 16 11.59 2.44 4.34
N GLY A 17 11.22 2.28 5.61
CA GLY A 17 12.14 2.30 6.74
C GLY A 17 12.76 3.68 7.01
N ARG A 18 12.12 4.76 6.56
CA ARG A 18 12.58 6.14 6.70
C ARG A 18 11.40 7.11 6.71
N GLU A 19 11.68 8.36 7.08
CA GLU A 19 10.72 9.44 6.87
C GLU A 19 10.48 9.68 5.37
N VAL A 20 9.21 9.86 5.01
CA VAL A 20 8.73 10.19 3.67
C VAL A 20 7.75 11.35 3.76
N SER A 21 7.67 12.14 2.70
CA SER A 21 6.62 13.15 2.58
C SER A 21 5.24 12.48 2.47
N THR A 22 4.23 13.04 3.13
CA THR A 22 2.82 12.61 3.00
C THR A 22 2.24 12.82 1.59
N TRP A 23 2.99 13.46 0.70
CA TRP A 23 2.63 13.66 -0.71
C TRP A 23 3.40 12.75 -1.68
N SER A 24 4.37 11.99 -1.16
CA SER A 24 5.20 11.07 -1.95
C SER A 24 4.42 9.86 -2.46
N ASP A 25 4.89 9.27 -3.56
CA ASP A 25 4.30 8.02 -4.06
C ASP A 25 4.62 6.85 -3.11
N GLU A 26 5.74 6.89 -2.38
CA GLU A 26 6.01 5.92 -1.32
C GLU A 26 4.95 5.95 -0.22
N TRP A 27 4.52 7.14 0.20
CA TRP A 27 3.46 7.25 1.22
C TRP A 27 2.09 6.82 0.69
N LYS A 28 1.74 7.20 -0.55
CA LYS A 28 0.49 6.74 -1.18
C LYS A 28 0.47 5.22 -1.29
N HIS A 29 1.59 4.63 -1.70
CA HIS A 29 1.75 3.18 -1.82
C HIS A 29 1.60 2.49 -0.46
N GLU A 30 2.27 2.99 0.58
CA GLU A 30 2.10 2.43 1.93
C GLU A 30 0.67 2.57 2.43
N CYS A 31 -0.03 3.68 2.14
CA CYS A 31 -1.45 3.81 2.46
C CYS A 31 -2.31 2.75 1.76
N GLU A 32 -2.07 2.46 0.48
CA GLU A 32 -2.75 1.40 -0.26
C GLU A 32 -2.49 0.02 0.38
N VAL A 33 -1.22 -0.31 0.68
CA VAL A 33 -0.85 -1.57 1.35
C VAL A 33 -1.50 -1.68 2.73
N ARG A 34 -1.46 -0.61 3.53
CA ARG A 34 -2.06 -0.57 4.88
C ARG A 34 -3.56 -0.80 4.85
N MET A 35 -4.25 -0.19 3.89
CA MET A 35 -5.68 -0.39 3.69
C MET A 35 -5.98 -1.87 3.39
N LEU A 36 -5.27 -2.46 2.41
CA LEU A 36 -5.48 -3.85 2.00
C LEU A 36 -5.08 -4.87 3.09
N ALA A 37 -4.06 -4.57 3.89
CA ALA A 37 -3.62 -5.40 5.00
C ALA A 37 -4.70 -5.52 6.10
N ASN A 38 -5.49 -4.47 6.30
CA ASN A 38 -6.58 -4.43 7.29
C ASN A 38 -7.92 -4.99 6.77
N MET A 39 -8.04 -5.31 5.49
CA MET A 39 -9.22 -5.97 4.93
C MET A 39 -9.24 -7.47 5.23
N THR A 40 -10.45 -8.05 5.26
CA THR A 40 -10.61 -9.51 5.19
C THR A 40 -10.06 -10.05 3.87
N LEU A 41 -9.73 -11.34 3.83
CA LEU A 41 -9.23 -11.99 2.61
C LEU A 41 -10.22 -11.85 1.45
N ALA A 42 -11.52 -11.98 1.71
CA ALA A 42 -12.57 -11.85 0.69
C ALA A 42 -12.58 -10.44 0.07
N GLN A 43 -12.65 -9.40 0.90
CA GLN A 43 -12.61 -8.00 0.46
C GLN A 43 -11.33 -7.66 -0.30
N ARG A 44 -10.18 -8.18 0.17
CA ARG A 44 -8.90 -7.99 -0.52
C ARG A 44 -8.92 -8.63 -1.91
N ASN A 45 -9.46 -9.83 -2.04
CA ASN A 45 -9.57 -10.51 -3.33
C ASN A 45 -10.54 -9.78 -4.27
N GLU A 46 -11.61 -9.15 -3.76
CA GLU A 46 -12.45 -8.28 -4.59
C GLU A 46 -11.66 -7.09 -5.16
N VAL A 47 -10.78 -6.46 -4.38
CA VAL A 47 -9.97 -5.35 -4.89
C VAL A 47 -8.89 -5.82 -5.87
N LEU A 48 -8.26 -6.97 -5.60
CA LEU A 48 -7.13 -7.45 -6.39
C LEU A 48 -7.55 -8.20 -7.66
N ASP A 49 -8.54 -9.08 -7.55
CA ASP A 49 -8.83 -10.13 -8.53
C ASP A 49 -10.18 -9.97 -9.25
N GLU A 50 -10.98 -8.94 -8.94
CA GLU A 50 -12.25 -8.74 -9.65
C GLU A 50 -12.00 -8.64 -11.17
N PRO A 51 -12.68 -9.48 -11.99
CA PRO A 51 -12.27 -9.70 -13.38
C PRO A 51 -12.28 -8.47 -14.30
N LEU A 52 -13.09 -7.44 -14.02
CA LEU A 52 -13.30 -6.30 -14.92
C LEU A 52 -12.72 -4.98 -14.37
N ARG A 53 -12.48 -4.90 -13.07
CA ARG A 53 -12.18 -3.67 -12.32
C ARG A 53 -11.08 -3.84 -11.29
N GLY A 54 -10.76 -5.08 -10.91
CA GLY A 54 -9.71 -5.39 -9.97
C GLY A 54 -8.33 -4.98 -10.47
N MET A 55 -7.35 -4.97 -9.57
CA MET A 55 -5.97 -4.65 -9.92
C MET A 55 -5.43 -5.55 -11.03
N LYS A 56 -5.76 -6.84 -11.03
CA LYS A 56 -5.39 -7.81 -12.06
C LYS A 56 -5.84 -7.39 -13.45
N ALA A 57 -7.09 -6.94 -13.59
CA ALA A 57 -7.64 -6.49 -14.87
C ALA A 57 -6.96 -5.22 -15.40
N LYS A 58 -6.53 -4.32 -14.50
CA LYS A 58 -5.94 -3.01 -14.86
C LYS A 58 -4.42 -3.04 -15.01
N ARG A 59 -3.74 -3.87 -14.23
CA ARG A 59 -2.27 -3.85 -14.04
C ARG A 59 -1.61 -5.22 -14.21
N GLY A 60 -2.39 -6.28 -14.41
CA GLY A 60 -1.91 -7.63 -14.67
C GLY A 60 -1.53 -8.44 -13.42
N GLU A 61 -1.32 -9.74 -13.63
CA GLU A 61 -0.91 -10.70 -12.59
C GLU A 61 0.35 -10.28 -11.82
N PRO A 62 1.43 -9.79 -12.46
CA PRO A 62 2.65 -9.45 -11.74
C PRO A 62 2.44 -8.32 -10.72
N ALA A 63 1.55 -7.36 -11.01
CA ALA A 63 1.21 -6.29 -10.09
C ALA A 63 0.47 -6.82 -8.86
N VAL A 64 -0.46 -7.76 -9.04
CA VAL A 64 -1.16 -8.41 -7.93
C VAL A 64 -0.20 -9.25 -7.09
N ALA A 65 0.68 -10.03 -7.71
CA ALA A 65 1.67 -10.83 -6.99
C ALA A 65 2.58 -9.95 -6.12
N ARG A 66 3.05 -8.81 -6.67
CA ARG A 66 3.83 -7.83 -5.92
C ARG A 66 3.03 -7.24 -4.76
N MET A 67 1.80 -6.81 -4.99
CA MET A 67 0.95 -6.22 -3.96
C MET A 67 0.68 -7.20 -2.82
N ARG A 68 0.43 -8.48 -3.13
CA ARG A 68 0.28 -9.54 -2.11
C ARG A 68 1.54 -9.70 -1.25
N ALA A 69 2.72 -9.76 -1.88
CA ALA A 69 3.99 -9.86 -1.16
C ALA A 69 4.26 -8.63 -0.26
N GLU A 70 3.90 -7.44 -0.71
CA GLU A 70 4.07 -6.21 0.08
C GLU A 70 3.11 -6.15 1.27
N ILE A 71 1.86 -6.63 1.11
CA ILE A 71 0.91 -6.78 2.21
C ILE A 71 1.43 -7.76 3.26
N ASP A 72 1.96 -8.91 2.84
CA ASP A 72 2.52 -9.90 3.76
C ASP A 72 3.74 -9.35 4.50
N ARG A 73 4.62 -8.63 3.78
CA ARG A 73 5.76 -7.93 4.38
C ARG A 73 5.29 -6.91 5.42
N TYR A 74 4.34 -6.04 5.09
CA TYR A 74 3.78 -5.07 6.04
C TYR A 74 3.21 -5.77 7.28
N ALA A 75 2.41 -6.82 7.09
CA ALA A 75 1.83 -7.59 8.19
C ALA A 75 2.90 -8.20 9.11
N SER A 76 4.03 -8.67 8.55
CA SER A 76 5.16 -9.17 9.35
C SER A 76 5.88 -8.09 10.16
N LEU A 77 6.06 -6.88 9.58
CA LEU A 77 6.71 -5.75 10.25
C LEU A 77 5.87 -5.17 11.39
N MET A 78 4.55 -5.29 11.29
CA MET A 78 3.60 -4.80 12.30
C MET A 78 3.38 -5.78 13.46
N ARG A 79 3.88 -7.02 13.38
CA ARG A 79 3.79 -7.95 14.52
C ARG A 79 4.71 -7.46 15.64
N PRO A 80 4.22 -7.40 16.89
CA PRO A 80 5.08 -7.06 18.02
C PRO A 80 6.22 -8.09 18.11
N LYS A 81 7.46 -7.61 18.30
CA LYS A 81 8.58 -8.48 18.63
C LYS A 81 8.30 -9.09 20.01
N SER A 82 8.23 -10.42 20.07
CA SER A 82 8.12 -11.17 21.33
C SER A 82 9.31 -10.93 22.26
#